data_AF-A0AAD3P7D4-F1
#
_entry.id   AF-A0AAD3P7D4-F1
#
_cell.length_a   1.000
_cell.length_b   1.000
_cell.length_c   1.000
_cell.angle_alpha   90.00
_cell.angle_beta   90.00
_cell.angle_gamma   90.00
#
_symmetry.space_group_name_H-M   'P 1'
#
loop_
_entity.id
_entity.type
_entity.pdbx_description
1 polymer ?
#
loop_
_entity_poly.entity_id
_entity_poly.type
_entity_poly.pdbx_seq_one_letter_code
_entity_poly.pdbx_strand_id
1 'polypeptide(L)'
;MNTNTTPFLPRFAEAYSYYSAVFESLDVTLPRESQDRLNVEKQCLARDIVNIVACEGEERIERYEVAGKWTARMMMAGFSCSPMNEDVSSMIRQQIRQYCDRYTLKEEMGALHFGWEEKNLVFASAWR
;
A
#
# COMPACT_ATOMS: atom_id res chain seq x y z
N MET A 1 -0.70 2.61 5.92
CA MET A 1 -2.10 2.67 6.42
C MET A 1 -2.19 1.90 7.73
N ASN A 2 -2.96 2.39 8.72
CA ASN A 2 -3.21 1.68 9.98
C ASN A 2 -4.72 1.42 10.19
N THR A 3 -5.20 0.24 9.77
CA THR A 3 -6.62 -0.12 9.87
C THR A 3 -6.90 -1.29 10.82
N ASN A 4 -5.87 -1.88 11.42
CA ASN A 4 -6.06 -3.03 12.30
C ASN A 4 -6.50 -2.65 13.73
N THR A 5 -5.74 -1.80 14.41
CA THR A 5 -5.86 -1.56 15.87
C THR A 5 -6.47 -0.21 16.23
N THR A 6 -7.03 0.52 15.26
CA THR A 6 -7.60 1.86 15.45
C THR A 6 -9.12 1.82 15.55
N PRO A 7 -9.74 2.71 16.36
CA PRO A 7 -11.20 2.89 16.37
C PRO A 7 -11.74 3.28 14.99
N PHE A 8 -13.05 3.17 14.82
CA PHE A 8 -13.72 3.40 13.52
C PHE A 8 -13.32 4.71 12.83
N LEU A 9 -13.43 5.86 13.52
CA LEU A 9 -13.23 7.15 12.87
C LEU A 9 -11.80 7.36 12.34
N PRO A 10 -10.72 7.11 13.13
CA PRO A 10 -9.36 7.13 12.60
C PRO A 10 -9.12 6.11 11.48
N ARG A 11 -9.70 4.91 11.60
CA ARG A 11 -9.59 3.87 10.58
C ARG A 11 -10.23 4.30 9.26
N PHE A 12 -11.41 4.90 9.32
CA PHE A 12 -12.10 5.46 8.16
C PHE A 12 -11.27 6.56 7.50
N ALA A 13 -10.71 7.49 8.28
CA ALA A 13 -9.86 8.55 7.76
C ALA A 13 -8.60 8.01 7.07
N GLU A 14 -7.95 7.01 7.67
CA GLU A 14 -6.80 6.32 7.09
C GLU A 14 -7.14 5.61 5.78
N ALA A 15 -8.25 4.87 5.75
CA ALA A 15 -8.73 4.18 4.56
C ALA A 15 -9.10 5.16 3.45
N TYR A 16 -9.86 6.22 3.76
CA TYR A 16 -10.21 7.27 2.81
C TYR A 16 -8.95 7.88 2.21
N SER A 17 -8.01 8.34 3.04
CA SER A 17 -6.75 8.93 2.56
C SER A 17 -5.92 7.97 1.70
N TYR A 18 -5.89 6.68 2.03
CA TYR A 18 -5.18 5.67 1.25
C TYR A 18 -5.86 5.40 -0.09
N TYR A 19 -7.15 5.08 -0.09
CA TYR A 19 -7.86 4.73 -1.32
C TYR A 19 -8.06 5.95 -2.22
N SER A 20 -8.21 7.17 -1.70
CA SER A 20 -8.17 8.38 -2.53
C SER A 20 -6.90 8.45 -3.37
N ALA A 21 -5.72 8.23 -2.77
CA ALA A 21 -4.45 8.22 -3.50
C ALA A 21 -4.39 7.10 -4.55
N VAL A 22 -4.92 5.91 -4.26
CA VAL A 22 -5.01 4.81 -5.23
C VAL A 22 -5.95 5.14 -6.40
N PHE A 23 -7.14 5.67 -6.12
CA PHE A 23 -8.11 6.01 -7.16
C PHE A 23 -7.62 7.20 -8.01
N GLU A 24 -6.97 8.20 -7.41
CA GLU A 24 -6.30 9.27 -8.13
C GLU A 24 -5.20 8.74 -9.04
N SER A 25 -4.38 7.79 -8.56
CA SER A 25 -3.32 7.21 -9.38
C SER A 25 -3.88 6.45 -10.58
N LEU A 26 -4.98 5.70 -10.40
CA LEU A 26 -5.69 5.03 -11.48
C LEU A 26 -6.34 6.01 -12.46
N ASP A 27 -6.88 7.14 -11.99
CA ASP A 27 -7.51 8.13 -12.86
C ASP A 27 -6.52 8.81 -13.80
N VAL A 28 -5.27 8.94 -13.36
CA VAL A 28 -4.18 9.54 -14.15
C VAL A 28 -3.56 8.53 -15.11
N THR A 29 -3.48 7.25 -14.74
CA THR A 29 -2.72 6.25 -15.52
C THR A 29 -3.59 5.41 -16.45
N LEU A 30 -4.91 5.36 -16.25
CA LEU A 30 -5.81 4.50 -17.01
C LEU A 30 -7.06 5.25 -17.49
N PRO A 31 -7.52 5.01 -18.74
CA PRO A 31 -8.79 5.54 -19.24
C PRO A 31 -9.97 5.15 -18.33
N ARG A 32 -10.96 6.03 -18.20
CA ARG A 32 -12.15 5.80 -17.35
C ARG A 32 -13.03 4.66 -17.86
N GLU A 33 -13.03 4.44 -19.16
CA GLU A 33 -13.77 3.38 -19.85
C GLU A 33 -13.01 2.04 -19.85
N SER A 34 -11.81 1.99 -19.26
CA SER A 34 -11.03 0.76 -19.18
C SER A 34 -11.76 -0.28 -18.34
N GLN A 35 -12.08 -1.42 -18.95
CA GLN A 35 -12.75 -2.52 -18.27
C GLN A 35 -11.87 -3.09 -17.14
N ASP A 36 -10.55 -3.10 -17.32
CA ASP A 36 -9.61 -3.55 -16.30
C ASP A 36 -9.61 -2.63 -15.08
N ARG A 37 -9.65 -1.31 -15.31
CA ARG A 37 -9.80 -0.31 -14.24
C ARG A 37 -11.10 -0.55 -13.46
N LEU A 38 -12.23 -0.66 -14.17
CA LEU A 38 -13.53 -0.90 -13.54
C LEU A 38 -13.56 -2.21 -12.75
N ASN A 39 -12.90 -3.26 -13.24
CA ASN A 39 -12.79 -4.54 -12.55
C ASN A 39 -11.96 -4.41 -11.27
N VAL A 40 -10.80 -3.76 -11.32
CA VAL A 40 -9.95 -3.53 -10.12
C VAL A 40 -10.69 -2.70 -9.07
N GLU A 41 -11.30 -1.59 -9.48
CA GLU A 41 -12.03 -0.70 -8.57
C GLU A 41 -13.20 -1.44 -7.88
N LYS A 42 -14.01 -2.20 -8.63
CA LYS A 42 -15.21 -2.85 -8.10
C LYS A 42 -14.95 -4.16 -7.38
N GLN A 43 -14.06 -5.00 -7.89
CA GLN A 43 -13.90 -6.38 -7.43
C GLN A 43 -12.78 -6.52 -6.40
N CYS A 44 -11.82 -5.61 -6.39
CA CYS A 44 -10.71 -5.61 -5.42
C CYS A 44 -10.91 -4.48 -4.41
N LEU A 45 -10.77 -3.22 -4.85
CA LEU A 45 -10.69 -2.09 -3.94
C LEU A 45 -11.97 -1.88 -3.14
N ALA A 46 -13.14 -1.92 -3.79
CA ALA A 46 -14.42 -1.73 -3.12
C ALA A 46 -14.69 -2.81 -2.05
N ARG A 47 -14.29 -4.06 -2.30
CA ARG A 47 -14.45 -5.15 -1.34
C ARG A 47 -13.61 -4.91 -0.08
N ASP A 48 -12.36 -4.49 -0.26
CA ASP A 48 -11.46 -4.21 0.85
C ASP A 48 -11.95 -2.98 1.65
N ILE A 49 -12.41 -1.93 0.97
CA ILE A 49 -13.02 -0.74 1.59
C ILE A 49 -14.22 -1.15 2.45
N VAL A 50 -15.15 -1.95 1.90
CA VAL A 50 -16.34 -2.40 2.64
C VAL A 50 -15.92 -3.19 3.88
N ASN A 51 -14.97 -4.11 3.76
CA ASN A 51 -14.54 -4.90 4.91
C ASN A 51 -13.86 -4.03 5.99
N ILE A 52 -13.02 -3.07 5.61
CA ILE A 52 -12.35 -2.17 6.56
C ILE A 52 -13.35 -1.26 7.29
N VAL A 53 -14.34 -0.73 6.57
CA VAL A 53 -15.24 0.30 7.08
C VAL A 53 -16.46 -0.31 7.79
N ALA A 54 -17.10 -1.32 7.19
CA ALA A 54 -18.38 -1.83 7.65
C ALA A 54 -18.27 -3.03 8.61
N CYS A 55 -17.19 -3.81 8.55
CA CYS A 55 -17.03 -4.99 9.39
C CYS A 55 -16.27 -4.68 10.69
N GLU A 56 -16.58 -5.44 11.75
CA GLU A 56 -15.93 -5.40 13.04
C GLU A 56 -15.64 -6.81 13.57
N GLY A 57 -14.87 -6.92 14.65
CA GLY A 57 -14.57 -8.21 15.27
C GLY A 57 -13.94 -9.21 14.28
N GLU A 58 -14.39 -10.45 14.32
CA GLU A 58 -13.89 -11.54 13.46
C GLU A 58 -14.30 -11.37 11.98
N GLU A 59 -15.38 -10.62 11.70
CA GLU A 59 -15.85 -10.37 10.32
C GLU A 59 -14.96 -9.38 9.57
N ARG A 60 -14.19 -8.55 10.28
CA ARG A 60 -13.16 -7.71 9.66
C ARG A 60 -11.90 -8.53 9.42
N ILE A 61 -11.70 -8.88 8.16
CA ILE A 61 -10.59 -9.69 7.66
C ILE A 61 -9.43 -8.78 7.23
N GLU A 62 -9.73 -7.68 6.53
CA GLU A 62 -8.76 -6.74 5.99
C GLU A 62 -8.19 -5.84 7.09
N ARG A 63 -6.95 -6.12 7.49
CA ARG A 63 -6.30 -5.55 8.68
C ARG A 63 -4.89 -5.07 8.36
N TYR A 64 -4.81 -3.98 7.62
CA TYR A 64 -3.53 -3.36 7.27
C TYR A 64 -2.88 -2.72 8.49
N GLU A 65 -1.55 -2.82 8.51
CA GLU A 65 -0.70 -2.27 9.55
C GLU A 65 0.48 -1.51 8.96
N VAL A 66 0.99 -0.56 9.72
CA VAL A 66 2.15 0.23 9.32
C VAL A 66 3.40 -0.65 9.21
N ALA A 67 4.29 -0.28 8.28
CA ALA A 67 5.54 -0.98 8.02
C ALA A 67 6.34 -1.27 9.31
N GLY A 68 6.44 -0.29 10.22
CA GLY A 68 7.15 -0.45 11.49
C GLY A 68 6.63 -1.60 12.37
N LYS A 69 5.33 -1.92 12.34
CA LYS A 69 4.79 -3.08 13.07
C LYS A 69 5.25 -4.40 12.43
N TRP A 70 5.25 -4.47 11.10
CA TRP A 70 5.75 -5.64 10.38
C TRP A 70 7.25 -5.84 10.62
N THR A 71 8.03 -4.76 10.54
CA THR A 71 9.47 -4.79 10.85
C THR A 71 9.73 -5.31 12.26
N ALA A 72 9.02 -4.79 13.26
CA ALA A 72 9.15 -5.25 14.64
C ALA A 72 8.80 -6.73 14.80
N ARG A 73 7.73 -7.23 14.16
CA ARG A 73 7.37 -8.65 14.22
C ARG A 73 8.42 -9.56 13.62
N MET A 74 8.97 -9.20 12.46
CA MET A 74 10.03 -9.98 11.81
C MET A 74 11.29 -10.03 12.68
N MET A 75 11.70 -8.90 13.27
CA MET A 75 12.83 -8.86 14.19
C MET A 75 12.60 -9.70 15.46
N MET A 76 11.41 -9.63 16.06
CA MET A 76 11.06 -10.46 17.22
C MET A 76 11.05 -11.96 16.90
N ALA A 77 10.76 -12.33 15.65
CA ALA A 77 10.86 -13.70 15.17
C ALA A 77 12.31 -14.14 14.85
N GLY A 78 13.31 -13.28 15.08
CA GLY A 78 14.73 -13.57 14.89
C GLY A 78 15.27 -13.25 13.50
N PHE A 79 14.45 -12.68 12.61
CA PHE A 79 14.90 -12.28 11.28
C PHE A 79 15.68 -10.96 11.32
N SER A 80 16.61 -10.83 10.40
CA SER A 80 17.31 -9.57 10.15
C SER A 80 16.94 -9.00 8.78
N CYS A 81 16.71 -7.68 8.72
CA CYS A 81 16.40 -7.02 7.46
C CYS A 81 17.61 -7.09 6.52
N SER A 82 17.35 -7.44 5.26
CA SER A 82 18.35 -7.45 4.19
C SER A 82 18.02 -6.33 3.20
N PRO A 83 18.99 -5.48 2.84
CA PRO A 83 18.75 -4.39 1.91
C PRO A 83 18.38 -4.93 0.52
N MET A 84 17.51 -4.20 -0.18
CA MET A 84 17.18 -4.51 -1.57
C MET A 84 18.39 -4.21 -2.47
N ASN A 85 18.57 -4.98 -3.55
CA ASN A 85 19.63 -4.71 -4.52
C ASN A 85 19.35 -3.37 -5.23
N GLU A 86 20.35 -2.48 -5.29
CA GLU A 86 20.27 -1.17 -5.94
C GLU A 86 19.82 -1.24 -7.40
N ASP A 87 20.27 -2.25 -8.16
CA ASP A 87 19.88 -2.45 -9.56
C ASP A 87 18.38 -2.74 -9.66
N VAL A 88 17.84 -3.54 -8.73
CA VAL A 88 16.41 -3.85 -8.66
C VAL A 88 15.62 -2.59 -8.30
N SER A 89 16.07 -1.84 -7.30
CA SER A 89 15.45 -0.56 -6.91
C SER A 89 15.45 0.44 -8.07
N SER A 90 16.54 0.53 -8.82
CA SER A 90 16.69 1.39 -10.00
C SER A 90 15.73 1.00 -11.13
N MET A 91 15.64 -0.29 -11.44
CA MET A 91 14.71 -0.82 -12.43
C MET A 91 13.25 -0.51 -12.05
N ILE A 92 12.87 -0.71 -10.79
CA ILE A 92 11.52 -0.37 -10.31
C ILE A 92 11.25 1.13 -10.50
N ARG A 93 12.20 2.01 -10.12
CA ARG A 93 12.06 3.47 -10.33
C ARG A 93 11.85 3.81 -11.80
N GLN A 94 12.61 3.18 -12.70
CA GLN A 94 12.46 3.42 -14.14
C GLN A 94 11.09 2.97 -14.64
N GLN A 95 10.62 1.80 -14.20
CA GLN A 95 9.35 1.24 -14.63
C GLN A 95 8.15 2.07 -14.15
N ILE A 96 8.12 2.50 -12.88
CA ILE A 96 6.98 3.28 -12.37
C ILE A 96 6.85 4.65 -13.04
N ARG A 97 7.98 5.27 -13.43
CA ARG A 97 8.01 6.54 -14.17
C ARG A 97 7.40 6.44 -15.57
N GLN A 98 7.39 5.25 -16.17
CA GLN A 98 6.73 5.06 -17.47
C GLN A 98 5.21 5.22 -17.38
N TYR A 99 4.62 5.05 -16.20
CA TYR A 99 3.19 5.23 -15.98
C TYR A 99 2.85 6.68 -15.58
N CYS A 100 3.55 7.24 -14.60
CA CYS A 100 3.35 8.62 -14.14
C CYS A 100 4.50 9.08 -13.26
N ASP A 101 4.93 10.34 -13.41
CA ASP A 101 5.98 10.96 -12.59
C ASP A 101 5.56 11.22 -11.13
N ARG A 102 4.26 11.09 -10.82
CA ARG A 102 3.73 11.21 -9.46
C ARG A 102 3.92 9.97 -8.60
N TYR A 103 4.28 8.83 -9.21
CA TYR A 103 4.67 7.66 -8.43
C TYR A 103 6.04 7.87 -7.78
N THR A 104 6.15 7.45 -6.53
CA THR A 104 7.37 7.59 -5.73
C THR A 104 7.88 6.23 -5.27
N LEU A 105 9.21 6.11 -5.18
CA LEU A 105 9.87 4.97 -4.55
C LEU A 105 10.93 5.49 -3.60
N LYS A 106 10.66 5.39 -2.30
CA LYS A 106 11.58 5.78 -1.22
C LYS A 106 12.23 4.51 -0.66
N GLU A 107 13.51 4.58 -0.35
CA GLU A 107 14.25 3.49 0.28
C GLU A 107 14.63 3.91 1.70
N GLU A 108 14.18 3.15 2.70
CA GLU A 108 14.36 3.46 4.11
C GLU A 108 14.61 2.17 4.89
N MET A 109 15.67 2.16 5.71
CA MET A 109 16.04 1.01 6.55
C MET A 109 16.14 -0.33 5.79
N GLY A 110 16.60 -0.31 4.53
CA GLY A 110 16.74 -1.50 3.69
C GLY A 110 15.43 -2.00 3.05
N ALA A 111 14.35 -1.26 3.18
CA ALA A 111 13.05 -1.56 2.60
C ALA A 111 12.60 -0.51 1.58
N LEU A 112 11.72 -0.91 0.68
CA LEU A 112 11.14 -0.07 -0.36
C LEU A 112 9.73 0.38 0.01
N HIS A 113 9.48 1.68 -0.14
CA HIS A 113 8.20 2.33 0.03
C HIS A 113 7.75 2.87 -1.33
N PHE A 114 6.80 2.19 -1.95
CA PHE A 114 6.14 2.65 -3.17
C PHE A 114 4.95 3.52 -2.79
N GLY A 115 4.85 4.70 -3.40
CA GLY A 115 3.84 5.69 -3.06
C GLY A 115 3.27 6.45 -4.25
N TRP A 116 2.22 7.21 -3.97
CA TRP A 116 1.64 8.22 -4.84
C TRP A 116 1.79 9.58 -4.17
N GLU A 117 2.56 10.47 -4.80
CA GLU A 117 3.00 11.74 -4.21
C GLU A 117 3.59 11.50 -2.80
N GLU A 118 3.02 12.11 -1.76
CA GLU A 118 3.47 11.92 -0.37
C GLU A 118 2.86 10.71 0.34
N LYS A 119 1.91 10.00 -0.28
CA LYS A 119 1.23 8.85 0.34
C LYS A 119 1.96 7.55 0.02
N ASN A 120 2.50 6.90 1.06
CA ASN A 120 3.01 5.53 0.95
C ASN A 120 1.85 4.54 0.75
N LEU A 121 1.92 3.76 -0.33
CA LEU A 121 0.91 2.76 -0.70
C LEU A 121 1.36 1.34 -0.37
N VAL A 122 2.52 0.94 -0.87
CA VAL A 122 3.05 -0.42 -0.72
C VAL A 122 4.40 -0.38 -0.02
N PHE A 123 4.61 -1.33 0.88
CA PHE A 123 5.87 -1.56 1.58
C PHE A 123 6.41 -2.94 1.18
N ALA A 124 7.67 -2.99 0.77
CA ALA A 124 8.37 -4.23 0.42
C ALA A 124 9.70 -4.31 1.19
N SER A 125 9.97 -5.46 1.82
CA SER A 125 11.18 -5.70 2.61
C SER A 125 11.69 -7.12 2.41
N ALA A 126 13.00 -7.32 2.52
CA ALA A 126 13.63 -8.63 2.48
C ALA A 126 14.24 -8.99 3.85
N TRP A 127 14.25 -10.29 4.15
CA TRP A 127 14.59 -10.82 5.47
C TRP A 127 15.44 -12.09 5.34
N ARG A 128 16.36 -12.30 6.28
CA ARG A 128 17.19 -13.49 6.40
C ARG A 128 17.28 -13.96 7.84
#